data_AF-A0A852VHK6-F1
#
_entry.id   AF-A0A852VHK6-F1
#
_cell.length_a   1.000
_cell.length_b   1.000
_cell.length_c   1.000
_cell.angle_alpha   90.00
_cell.angle_beta   90.00
_cell.angle_gamma   90.00
#
_symmetry.space_group_name_H-M   'P 1'
#
loop_
_entity.id
_entity.type
_entity.pdbx_description
1 polymer ?
#
loop_
_entity_poly.entity_id
_entity_poly.type
_entity_poly.pdbx_seq_one_letter_code
_entity_poly.pdbx_strand_id
1 'polypeptide(L)'
;MADYIYLLENRLSQAQRNSLLAVREVARAKGLTVFLVGGAVRDMTSGSPVRDLDVVVQGNALKLKKDLEKAHAVITGENEAGQALFVRFPGGVRMEIGSTLTVTYPKPGKPLVKAATILDDLRRRDFTANAMALSLNDGSYGLLMDPLNGVADIENRELRLVSNYGFIEDPVRMIRAARLMARLSWQMDEKTQTRYEAGKQEGYISAMGEFHRGYETEEIFHEEDPLRVLRKLEAEGWMKNLFPALSSTKANVTELEKLRDVQSQLQIQGIYPETAAANFPYLTAKMAPKEVTALKKSFARQGFVHEIEALEDEAKAFAAEFSGKGASSPSHAWKLLHSAKPESILWVAHTSKNAGIQNKFKGFFTEWAHAKQKLPYALMQEMRIVPDLPGYGELLDKLFFELMDGKLGTVEEMKAYLEPYSPPAPPPPVHLRRPRVAKKDAKPAKSRKKAAVVDTNGEAEAVAGAGTNVVPASAPAPAKGGVAKNSVPMKSTAPLKVVAPVKTVARKTEEPAKKSAAVSKTTVPVKGKSVAKAPAKVAAKSVGAKGAAKKAPMKTTSKAPVKKVVKAVAKKAPVKTVSKKVPGKAAAKASVKKHAPAKKAAPAKKAAVKHPPAKKAPAKKAVKTAPKKRR
;
A
#
# COMPACT_ATOMS: atom_id res chain seq x y z
N MET A 1 -5.33 -17.35 -14.11
CA MET A 1 -6.33 -16.38 -14.61
C MET A 1 -7.44 -16.06 -13.59
N ALA A 2 -7.65 -16.86 -12.53
CA ALA A 2 -8.62 -16.56 -11.47
C ALA A 2 -8.04 -15.66 -10.34
N ASP A 3 -6.73 -15.45 -10.37
CA ASP A 3 -5.90 -15.07 -9.23
C ASP A 3 -6.16 -13.64 -8.73
N TYR A 4 -6.51 -12.71 -9.62
CA TYR A 4 -6.69 -11.31 -9.27
C TYR A 4 -8.02 -11.00 -8.57
N ILE A 5 -9.07 -11.81 -8.77
CA ILE A 5 -10.30 -11.74 -7.96
C ILE A 5 -9.95 -12.14 -6.51
N TYR A 6 -9.26 -13.26 -6.35
CA TYR A 6 -8.78 -13.72 -5.05
C TYR A 6 -7.85 -12.70 -4.36
N LEU A 7 -6.99 -11.98 -5.10
CA LEU A 7 -6.19 -10.88 -4.55
C LEU A 7 -7.06 -9.70 -4.08
N LEU A 8 -8.07 -9.27 -4.86
CA LEU A 8 -9.01 -8.21 -4.43
C LEU A 8 -9.80 -8.60 -3.17
N GLU A 9 -10.13 -9.89 -3.03
CA GLU A 9 -10.87 -10.43 -1.88
C GLU A 9 -10.00 -10.63 -0.63
N ASN A 10 -8.69 -10.92 -0.78
CA ASN A 10 -7.84 -11.36 0.34
C ASN A 10 -6.63 -10.45 0.66
N ARG A 11 -6.25 -9.51 -0.23
CA ARG A 11 -5.17 -8.52 0.04
C ARG A 11 -5.69 -7.16 0.50
N LEU A 12 -6.95 -6.83 0.22
CA LEU A 12 -7.58 -5.59 0.65
C LEU A 12 -8.32 -5.78 1.97
N SER A 13 -8.19 -4.81 2.89
CA SER A 13 -8.96 -4.81 4.15
C SER A 13 -10.47 -4.68 3.89
N GLN A 14 -11.32 -5.07 4.84
CA GLN A 14 -12.77 -4.94 4.65
C GLN A 14 -13.20 -3.48 4.39
N ALA A 15 -12.53 -2.49 5.00
CA ALA A 15 -12.76 -1.08 4.71
C ALA A 15 -12.37 -0.70 3.27
N GLN A 16 -11.23 -1.21 2.78
CA GLN A 16 -10.78 -1.01 1.40
C GLN A 16 -11.76 -1.65 0.40
N ARG A 17 -12.22 -2.88 0.65
CA ARG A 17 -13.24 -3.55 -0.17
C ARG A 17 -14.56 -2.76 -0.18
N ASN A 18 -15.03 -2.30 0.98
CA ASN A 18 -16.24 -1.48 1.09
C ASN A 18 -16.12 -0.15 0.31
N SER A 19 -14.96 0.52 0.36
CA SER A 19 -14.73 1.76 -0.39
C SER A 19 -14.69 1.55 -1.91
N LEU A 20 -14.07 0.45 -2.40
CA LEU A 20 -14.11 0.11 -3.83
C LEU A 20 -15.52 -0.25 -4.30
N LEU A 21 -16.33 -0.91 -3.47
CA LEU A 21 -17.74 -1.16 -3.76
C LEU A 21 -18.53 0.16 -3.86
N ALA A 22 -18.34 1.09 -2.91
CA ALA A 22 -18.96 2.42 -2.96
C ALA A 22 -18.61 3.18 -4.25
N VAL A 23 -17.35 3.14 -4.70
CA VAL A 23 -16.95 3.78 -5.97
C VAL A 23 -17.47 3.03 -7.20
N ARG A 24 -17.56 1.69 -7.17
CA ARG A 24 -18.23 0.92 -8.23
C ARG A 24 -19.69 1.33 -8.40
N GLU A 25 -20.45 1.44 -7.31
CA GLU A 25 -21.85 1.86 -7.38
C GLU A 25 -22.00 3.29 -7.91
N VAL A 26 -21.17 4.24 -7.43
CA VAL A 26 -21.16 5.62 -7.91
C VAL A 26 -20.78 5.70 -9.41
N ALA A 27 -19.82 4.90 -9.88
CA ALA A 27 -19.44 4.85 -11.29
C ALA A 27 -20.52 4.19 -12.17
N ARG A 28 -21.09 3.06 -11.73
CA ARG A 28 -22.18 2.34 -12.42
C ARG A 28 -23.42 3.24 -12.57
N ALA A 29 -23.78 3.99 -11.54
CA ALA A 29 -24.89 4.95 -11.55
C ALA A 29 -24.68 6.15 -12.51
N LYS A 30 -23.46 6.33 -13.07
CA LYS A 30 -23.14 7.30 -14.12
C LYS A 30 -22.86 6.66 -15.49
N GLY A 31 -22.90 5.33 -15.60
CA GLY A 31 -22.49 4.61 -16.81
C GLY A 31 -20.99 4.72 -17.13
N LEU A 32 -20.14 5.00 -16.13
CA LEU A 32 -18.69 5.08 -16.31
C LEU A 32 -18.03 3.72 -16.04
N THR A 33 -17.08 3.32 -16.88
CA THR A 33 -16.21 2.17 -16.56
C THR A 33 -15.15 2.58 -15.54
N VAL A 34 -14.81 1.66 -14.65
CA VAL A 34 -13.97 1.92 -13.47
C VAL A 34 -12.89 0.83 -13.31
N PHE A 35 -11.68 1.26 -12.93
CA PHE A 35 -10.48 0.43 -12.80
C PHE A 35 -9.69 0.79 -11.55
N LEU A 36 -9.20 -0.21 -10.81
CA LEU A 36 -8.09 -0.04 -9.85
C LEU A 36 -6.78 -0.01 -10.64
N VAL A 37 -5.81 0.82 -10.27
CA VAL A 37 -4.56 1.03 -11.03
C VAL A 37 -3.36 1.24 -10.10
N GLY A 38 -2.20 1.55 -10.68
CA GLY A 38 -1.13 2.25 -9.97
C GLY A 38 -0.49 1.47 -8.82
N GLY A 39 -0.26 2.16 -7.71
CA GLY A 39 0.37 1.58 -6.52
C GLY A 39 -0.43 0.43 -5.94
N ALA A 40 -1.76 0.53 -5.91
CA ALA A 40 -2.62 -0.51 -5.35
C ALA A 40 -2.51 -1.84 -6.09
N VAL A 41 -2.52 -1.83 -7.43
CA VAL A 41 -2.36 -3.07 -8.23
C VAL A 41 -0.95 -3.64 -8.07
N ARG A 42 0.08 -2.79 -8.06
CA ARG A 42 1.47 -3.20 -7.77
C ARG A 42 1.57 -3.91 -6.42
N ASP A 43 1.08 -3.26 -5.36
CA ASP A 43 1.30 -3.71 -3.98
C ASP A 43 0.54 -5.01 -3.67
N MET A 44 -0.68 -5.18 -4.19
CA MET A 44 -1.38 -6.48 -4.13
C MET A 44 -0.60 -7.59 -4.84
N THR A 45 -0.01 -7.29 -6.00
CA THR A 45 0.72 -8.26 -6.83
C THR A 45 2.08 -8.62 -6.21
N SER A 46 2.79 -7.66 -5.62
CA SER A 46 4.03 -7.89 -4.86
C SER A 46 3.79 -8.48 -3.47
N GLY A 47 2.52 -8.70 -3.07
CA GLY A 47 2.13 -9.18 -1.75
C GLY A 47 2.43 -8.21 -0.60
N SER A 48 2.67 -6.93 -0.92
CA SER A 48 2.95 -5.85 0.02
C SER A 48 1.65 -5.24 0.57
N PRO A 49 1.66 -4.57 1.74
CA PRO A 49 0.47 -3.90 2.25
C PRO A 49 0.01 -2.78 1.32
N VAL A 50 -1.25 -2.86 0.87
CA VAL A 50 -1.92 -1.77 0.16
C VAL A 50 -2.27 -0.69 1.18
N ARG A 51 -1.67 0.49 1.05
CA ARG A 51 -1.93 1.63 1.94
C ARG A 51 -3.07 2.48 1.39
N ASP A 52 -2.92 2.85 0.13
CA ASP A 52 -3.76 3.76 -0.64
C ASP A 52 -4.27 3.11 -1.93
N LEU A 53 -5.45 3.55 -2.36
CA LEU A 53 -6.16 3.00 -3.53
C LEU A 53 -6.16 4.01 -4.67
N ASP A 54 -5.48 3.69 -5.78
CA ASP A 54 -5.57 4.47 -7.02
C ASP A 54 -6.71 3.92 -7.87
N VAL A 55 -7.76 4.69 -8.08
CA VAL A 55 -8.90 4.33 -8.95
C VAL A 55 -8.98 5.31 -10.11
N VAL A 56 -9.27 4.83 -11.32
CA VAL A 56 -9.59 5.69 -12.47
C VAL A 56 -10.92 5.32 -13.10
N VAL A 57 -11.64 6.34 -13.59
CA VAL A 57 -12.87 6.19 -14.35
C VAL A 57 -12.70 6.67 -15.79
N GLN A 58 -13.31 5.98 -16.75
CA GLN A 58 -13.32 6.40 -18.16
C GLN A 58 -14.39 7.47 -18.38
N GLY A 59 -14.09 8.66 -17.87
CA GLY A 59 -14.97 9.81 -17.82
C GLY A 59 -14.26 10.95 -17.09
N ASN A 60 -15.02 11.91 -16.56
CA ASN A 60 -14.46 12.98 -15.73
C ASN A 60 -14.78 12.70 -14.24
N ALA A 61 -13.76 12.38 -13.46
CA ALA A 61 -13.88 12.00 -12.05
C ALA A 61 -14.39 13.14 -11.15
N LEU A 62 -14.08 14.40 -11.48
CA LEU A 62 -14.53 15.56 -10.70
C LEU A 62 -16.07 15.64 -10.62
N LYS A 63 -16.78 15.13 -11.62
CA LYS A 63 -18.25 15.03 -11.63
C LYS A 63 -18.82 14.04 -10.59
N LEU A 64 -17.99 13.16 -10.02
CA LEU A 64 -18.42 12.18 -9.01
C LEU A 64 -18.43 12.74 -7.59
N LYS A 65 -17.78 13.89 -7.33
CA LYS A 65 -17.58 14.50 -5.99
C LYS A 65 -18.83 14.43 -5.10
N LYS A 66 -19.96 14.95 -5.59
CA LYS A 66 -21.25 15.00 -4.86
C LYS A 66 -21.94 13.65 -4.62
N ASP A 67 -21.54 12.61 -5.34
CA ASP A 67 -22.11 11.27 -5.19
C ASP A 67 -21.18 10.37 -4.34
N LEU A 68 -19.87 10.64 -4.35
CA LEU A 68 -18.91 10.12 -3.38
C LEU A 68 -19.19 10.66 -1.97
N GLU A 69 -19.50 11.95 -1.83
CA GLU A 69 -19.92 12.57 -0.56
C GLU A 69 -21.17 11.90 0.03
N LYS A 70 -22.13 11.48 -0.80
CA LYS A 70 -23.31 10.69 -0.37
C LYS A 70 -22.95 9.27 0.04
N ALA A 71 -21.91 8.69 -0.57
CA ALA A 71 -21.35 7.39 -0.22
C ALA A 71 -20.36 7.46 0.98
N HIS A 72 -20.50 8.49 1.82
CA HIS A 72 -19.72 8.75 3.03
C HIS A 72 -18.20 8.98 2.81
N ALA A 73 -17.78 9.32 1.59
CA ALA A 73 -16.41 9.77 1.35
C ALA A 73 -16.21 11.24 1.77
N VAL A 74 -15.11 11.53 2.45
CA VAL A 74 -14.67 12.91 2.74
C VAL A 74 -13.67 13.33 1.68
N ILE A 75 -13.93 14.44 0.97
CA ILE A 75 -12.99 15.00 -0.01
C ILE A 75 -11.85 15.72 0.73
N THR A 76 -10.62 15.25 0.57
CA THR A 76 -9.41 15.83 1.21
C THR A 76 -8.63 16.78 0.29
N GLY A 77 -8.96 16.80 -1.01
CA GLY A 77 -8.43 17.75 -1.99
C GLY A 77 -8.88 17.41 -3.41
N GLU A 78 -8.52 18.26 -4.37
CA GLU A 78 -8.78 18.03 -5.80
C GLU A 78 -7.67 18.59 -6.69
N ASN A 79 -7.46 17.94 -7.83
CA ASN A 79 -6.52 18.35 -8.86
C ASN A 79 -7.29 18.53 -10.18
N GLU A 80 -7.71 19.77 -10.46
CA GLU A 80 -8.50 20.08 -11.66
C GLU A 80 -7.75 19.74 -12.95
N ALA A 81 -6.45 20.04 -13.01
CA ALA A 81 -5.61 19.82 -14.19
C ALA A 81 -5.42 18.33 -14.48
N GLY A 82 -5.23 17.51 -13.44
CA GLY A 82 -5.17 16.05 -13.53
C GLY A 82 -6.54 15.35 -13.54
N GLN A 83 -7.64 16.11 -13.44
CA GLN A 83 -9.01 15.62 -13.27
C GLN A 83 -9.12 14.49 -12.22
N ALA A 84 -8.56 14.72 -11.04
CA ALA A 84 -8.52 13.76 -9.93
C ALA A 84 -9.07 14.35 -8.62
N LEU A 85 -9.70 13.50 -7.82
CA LEU A 85 -10.19 13.79 -6.47
C LEU A 85 -9.37 13.00 -5.44
N PHE A 86 -8.97 13.65 -4.35
CA PHE A 86 -8.41 12.96 -3.18
C PHE A 86 -9.52 12.78 -2.15
N VAL A 87 -9.73 11.54 -1.71
CA VAL A 87 -10.81 11.21 -0.76
C VAL A 87 -10.32 10.28 0.35
N ARG A 88 -10.92 10.39 1.53
CA ARG A 88 -10.85 9.36 2.57
C ARG A 88 -12.23 8.75 2.82
N PHE A 89 -12.29 7.43 2.84
CA PHE A 89 -13.47 6.65 3.21
C PHE A 89 -13.45 6.25 4.70
N PRO A 90 -14.58 5.81 5.28
CA PRO A 90 -14.63 5.26 6.62
C PRO A 90 -13.61 4.13 6.85
N GLY A 91 -13.06 4.04 8.06
CA GLY A 91 -11.97 3.10 8.36
C GLY A 91 -10.59 3.55 7.85
N GLY A 92 -10.36 4.85 7.70
CA GLY A 92 -9.04 5.43 7.39
C GLY A 92 -8.61 5.34 5.92
N VAL A 93 -9.40 4.75 5.04
CA VAL A 93 -8.94 4.40 3.68
C VAL A 93 -8.76 5.62 2.79
N ARG A 94 -7.51 5.97 2.50
CA ARG A 94 -7.12 6.96 1.49
C ARG A 94 -7.31 6.40 0.06
N MET A 95 -7.90 7.20 -0.81
CA MET A 95 -8.11 6.86 -2.23
C MET A 95 -7.90 8.09 -3.12
N GLU A 96 -7.25 7.91 -4.26
CA GLU A 96 -7.22 8.88 -5.35
C GLU A 96 -8.16 8.39 -6.46
N ILE A 97 -9.10 9.25 -6.89
CA ILE A 97 -10.08 8.92 -7.94
C ILE A 97 -9.81 9.84 -9.13
N GLY A 98 -9.04 9.32 -10.10
CA GLY A 98 -8.64 10.01 -11.31
C GLY A 98 -9.53 9.74 -12.52
N SER A 99 -9.29 10.49 -13.60
CA SER A 99 -9.88 10.25 -14.92
C SER A 99 -8.88 9.47 -15.80
N THR A 100 -9.34 8.65 -16.76
CA THR A 100 -8.44 8.06 -17.76
C THR A 100 -8.04 9.10 -18.81
N LEU A 101 -6.75 9.43 -18.85
CA LEU A 101 -6.22 10.57 -19.58
C LEU A 101 -5.04 10.18 -20.46
N THR A 102 -4.91 10.83 -21.61
CA THR A 102 -3.65 10.93 -22.33
C THR A 102 -3.03 12.30 -22.07
N VAL A 103 -1.70 12.35 -22.05
CA VAL A 103 -0.95 13.59 -21.81
C VAL A 103 0.05 13.78 -22.93
N THR A 104 0.02 14.95 -23.55
CA THR A 104 1.05 15.42 -24.49
C THR A 104 1.91 16.46 -23.79
N TYR A 105 3.23 16.48 -24.02
CA TYR A 105 4.13 17.48 -23.45
C TYR A 105 4.74 18.36 -24.55
N PRO A 106 4.07 19.47 -24.96
CA PRO A 106 4.66 20.44 -25.91
C PRO A 106 5.94 21.10 -25.39
N LYS A 107 6.12 21.12 -24.06
CA LYS A 107 7.34 21.54 -23.35
C LYS A 107 7.49 20.66 -22.08
N PRO A 108 8.73 20.36 -21.63
CA PRO A 108 8.98 19.68 -20.35
C PRO A 108 8.17 20.26 -19.19
N GLY A 109 7.57 19.40 -18.36
CA GLY A 109 6.78 19.82 -17.20
C GLY A 109 5.48 20.58 -17.50
N LYS A 110 5.08 20.74 -18.77
CA LYS A 110 3.82 21.42 -19.18
C LYS A 110 2.88 20.46 -19.90
N PRO A 111 2.12 19.64 -19.17
CA PRO A 111 1.19 18.66 -19.75
C PRO A 111 -0.02 19.34 -20.40
N LEU A 112 -0.40 18.86 -21.60
CA LEU A 112 -1.73 19.05 -22.17
C LEU A 112 -2.52 17.75 -22.00
N VAL A 113 -3.62 17.84 -21.27
CA VAL A 113 -4.44 16.71 -20.80
C VAL A 113 -5.66 16.54 -21.71
N LYS A 114 -5.97 15.29 -22.10
CA LYS A 114 -7.18 14.92 -22.85
C LYS A 114 -7.75 13.61 -22.31
N ALA A 115 -9.07 13.42 -22.38
CA ALA A 115 -9.70 12.13 -22.09
C ALA A 115 -9.19 11.04 -23.06
N ALA A 116 -8.96 9.83 -22.54
CA ALA A 116 -8.42 8.71 -23.32
C ALA A 116 -8.91 7.34 -22.80
N THR A 117 -8.47 6.26 -23.45
CA THR A 117 -8.75 4.89 -22.98
C THR A 117 -7.88 4.54 -21.76
N ILE A 118 -8.25 3.49 -21.03
CA ILE A 118 -7.40 2.93 -19.97
C ILE A 118 -6.01 2.52 -20.48
N LEU A 119 -5.89 1.97 -21.69
CA LEU A 119 -4.60 1.56 -22.25
C LEU A 119 -3.66 2.75 -22.52
N ASP A 120 -4.21 3.90 -22.88
CA ASP A 120 -3.44 5.13 -23.07
C ASP A 120 -3.11 5.80 -21.73
N ASP A 121 -3.99 5.67 -20.73
CA ASP A 121 -3.71 6.11 -19.36
C ASP A 121 -2.56 5.32 -18.73
N LEU A 122 -2.51 4.00 -18.95
CA LEU A 122 -1.39 3.18 -18.48
C LEU A 122 -0.07 3.56 -19.17
N ARG A 123 -0.09 3.83 -20.48
CA ARG A 123 1.10 4.25 -21.25
C ARG A 123 1.67 5.62 -20.86
N ARG A 124 0.91 6.51 -20.21
CA ARG A 124 1.44 7.78 -19.69
C ARG A 124 2.01 7.70 -18.28
N ARG A 125 1.90 6.56 -17.58
CA ARG A 125 2.37 6.39 -16.19
C ARG A 125 3.89 6.37 -16.09
N ASP A 126 4.39 6.31 -14.87
CA ASP A 126 5.81 6.47 -14.56
C ASP A 126 6.62 5.19 -14.77
N PHE A 127 6.31 4.12 -14.05
CA PHE A 127 7.01 2.84 -14.09
C PHE A 127 6.09 1.70 -14.54
N THR A 128 6.64 0.71 -15.23
CA THR A 128 5.91 -0.47 -15.74
C THR A 128 5.09 -1.15 -14.66
N ALA A 129 5.67 -1.38 -13.48
CA ALA A 129 5.01 -1.95 -12.31
C ALA A 129 3.83 -1.11 -11.77
N ASN A 130 3.75 0.20 -12.08
CA ASN A 130 2.61 1.07 -11.76
C ASN A 130 1.64 1.24 -12.95
N ALA A 131 2.00 0.72 -14.13
CA ALA A 131 1.29 0.89 -15.39
C ALA A 131 0.37 -0.30 -15.70
N MET A 132 -0.25 -0.86 -14.67
CA MET A 132 -1.25 -1.93 -14.74
C MET A 132 -2.61 -1.45 -14.24
N ALA A 133 -3.68 -2.10 -14.71
CA ALA A 133 -5.04 -1.93 -14.20
C ALA A 133 -5.70 -3.27 -13.84
N LEU A 134 -6.63 -3.24 -12.89
CA LEU A 134 -7.65 -4.26 -12.66
C LEU A 134 -9.02 -3.65 -12.92
N SER A 135 -9.79 -4.24 -13.83
CA SER A 135 -11.16 -3.80 -14.09
C SER A 135 -12.07 -4.07 -12.89
N LEU A 136 -12.85 -3.06 -12.50
CA LEU A 136 -13.85 -3.15 -11.42
C LEU A 136 -15.30 -3.19 -11.99
N ASN A 137 -15.45 -3.35 -13.30
CA ASN A 137 -16.74 -3.44 -13.99
C ASN A 137 -17.32 -4.86 -13.89
N ASP A 138 -18.64 -4.99 -13.82
CA ASP A 138 -19.29 -6.26 -13.45
C ASP A 138 -18.99 -7.42 -14.41
N GLY A 139 -19.04 -7.18 -15.72
CA GLY A 139 -18.71 -8.18 -16.75
C GLY A 139 -17.20 -8.45 -16.97
N SER A 140 -16.32 -7.83 -16.17
CA SER A 140 -14.86 -8.00 -16.30
C SER A 140 -14.14 -7.86 -14.94
N TYR A 141 -14.81 -8.14 -13.84
CA TYR A 141 -14.29 -7.89 -12.50
C TYR A 141 -13.01 -8.69 -12.23
N GLY A 142 -11.94 -8.01 -11.81
CA GLY A 142 -10.62 -8.62 -11.58
C GLY A 142 -9.82 -8.91 -12.85
N LEU A 143 -10.27 -8.49 -14.05
CA LEU A 143 -9.47 -8.62 -15.28
C LEU A 143 -8.25 -7.70 -15.23
N LEU A 144 -7.06 -8.29 -15.27
CA LEU A 144 -5.78 -7.57 -15.38
C LEU A 144 -5.60 -7.00 -16.79
N MET A 145 -5.17 -5.74 -16.86
CA MET A 145 -4.68 -5.06 -18.05
C MET A 145 -3.25 -4.60 -17.78
N ASP A 146 -2.28 -5.37 -18.27
CA ASP A 146 -0.85 -5.03 -18.21
C ASP A 146 -0.29 -4.91 -19.65
N PRO A 147 -0.33 -3.73 -20.27
CA PRO A 147 0.15 -3.51 -21.63
C PRO A 147 1.67 -3.36 -21.73
N LEU A 148 2.42 -3.46 -20.63
CA LEU A 148 3.84 -3.13 -20.54
C LEU A 148 4.69 -4.18 -19.79
N ASN A 149 4.09 -5.32 -19.43
CA ASN A 149 4.70 -6.43 -18.71
C ASN A 149 5.24 -6.03 -17.31
N GLY A 150 4.53 -5.13 -16.64
CA GLY A 150 4.80 -4.71 -15.27
C GLY A 150 4.84 -5.85 -14.25
N VAL A 151 4.06 -6.94 -14.45
CA VAL A 151 4.11 -8.11 -13.55
C VAL A 151 5.52 -8.72 -13.49
N ALA A 152 6.19 -8.89 -14.62
CA ALA A 152 7.55 -9.43 -14.65
C ALA A 152 8.57 -8.49 -13.99
N ASP A 153 8.34 -7.18 -14.03
CA ASP A 153 9.22 -6.21 -13.36
C ASP A 153 9.00 -6.21 -11.83
N ILE A 154 7.80 -6.55 -11.36
CA ILE A 154 7.55 -6.85 -9.94
C ILE A 154 8.28 -8.11 -9.50
N GLU A 155 8.24 -9.18 -10.29
CA GLU A 155 8.94 -10.44 -10.01
C GLU A 155 10.46 -10.24 -9.92
N ASN A 156 11.04 -9.48 -10.86
CA ASN A 156 12.46 -9.11 -10.87
C ASN A 156 12.82 -8.02 -9.85
N ARG A 157 11.84 -7.35 -9.23
CA ARG A 157 12.02 -6.21 -8.31
C ARG A 157 12.75 -5.02 -8.95
N GLU A 158 12.37 -4.73 -10.19
CA GLU A 158 12.89 -3.63 -11.01
C GLU A 158 11.89 -2.47 -11.13
N LEU A 159 12.41 -1.24 -11.11
CA LEU A 159 11.71 -0.03 -11.51
C LEU A 159 12.16 0.33 -12.93
N ARG A 160 11.40 -0.11 -13.93
CA ARG A 160 11.60 0.27 -15.34
C ARG A 160 10.66 1.41 -15.74
N LEU A 161 11.22 2.45 -16.36
CA LEU A 161 10.48 3.63 -16.84
C LEU A 161 9.61 3.28 -18.07
N VAL A 162 8.36 3.72 -18.10
CA VAL A 162 7.41 3.42 -19.20
C VAL A 162 7.82 4.04 -20.54
N SER A 163 8.27 5.30 -20.50
CA SER A 163 8.71 6.09 -21.65
C SER A 163 10.20 6.34 -21.54
N ASN A 164 10.98 6.16 -22.61
CA ASN A 164 12.39 6.54 -22.67
C ASN A 164 12.63 8.04 -22.37
N TYR A 165 11.58 8.87 -22.49
CA TYR A 165 11.61 10.31 -22.25
C TYR A 165 10.93 10.70 -20.92
N GLY A 166 10.47 9.74 -20.10
CA GLY A 166 9.60 10.00 -18.94
C GLY A 166 10.12 11.03 -17.93
N PHE A 167 11.44 11.08 -17.69
CA PHE A 167 12.05 12.08 -16.80
C PHE A 167 12.19 13.49 -17.43
N ILE A 168 12.13 13.60 -18.76
CA ILE A 168 12.11 14.88 -19.51
C ILE A 168 10.66 15.39 -19.61
N GLU A 169 9.74 14.48 -19.91
CA GLU A 169 8.30 14.75 -19.96
C GLU A 169 7.81 15.27 -18.60
N ASP A 170 8.12 14.53 -17.52
CA ASP A 170 7.60 14.77 -16.18
C ASP A 170 8.67 14.50 -15.10
N PRO A 171 9.46 15.53 -14.73
CA PRO A 171 10.61 15.38 -13.84
C PRO A 171 10.28 14.92 -12.41
N VAL A 172 9.02 14.99 -11.96
CA VAL A 172 8.62 14.49 -10.62
C VAL A 172 8.93 13.00 -10.45
N ARG A 173 8.94 12.25 -11.57
CA ARG A 173 9.24 10.82 -11.61
C ARG A 173 10.63 10.49 -11.09
N MET A 174 11.58 11.43 -11.13
CA MET A 174 12.91 11.26 -10.54
C MET A 174 12.83 11.18 -9.01
N ILE A 175 12.06 12.08 -8.39
CA ILE A 175 11.82 12.07 -6.94
C ILE A 175 11.02 10.81 -6.57
N ARG A 176 10.00 10.47 -7.36
CA ARG A 176 9.21 9.26 -7.14
C ARG A 176 10.01 7.97 -7.31
N ALA A 177 10.99 7.91 -8.22
CA ALA A 177 11.94 6.80 -8.32
C ALA A 177 12.72 6.64 -7.00
N ALA A 178 13.25 7.73 -6.47
CA ALA A 178 13.97 7.71 -5.18
C ALA A 178 13.07 7.30 -4.00
N ARG A 179 11.81 7.74 -3.97
CA ARG A 179 10.81 7.31 -2.98
C ARG A 179 10.45 5.82 -3.11
N LEU A 180 10.19 5.33 -4.32
CA LEU A 180 9.83 3.92 -4.57
C LEU A 180 11.02 2.98 -4.32
N MET A 181 12.26 3.37 -4.66
CA MET A 181 13.47 2.63 -4.27
C MET A 181 13.59 2.54 -2.74
N ALA A 182 13.32 3.62 -2.00
CA ALA A 182 13.36 3.59 -0.54
C ALA A 182 12.25 2.71 0.07
N ARG A 183 11.02 2.85 -0.43
CA ARG A 183 9.82 2.11 0.01
C ARG A 183 9.95 0.62 -0.27
N LEU A 184 10.09 0.25 -1.54
CA LEU A 184 10.01 -1.14 -2.01
C LEU A 184 11.35 -1.89 -1.88
N SER A 185 12.46 -1.16 -1.71
CA SER A 185 13.83 -1.71 -1.77
C SER A 185 14.18 -2.36 -3.12
N TRP A 186 13.53 -1.89 -4.18
CA TRP A 186 13.76 -2.29 -5.57
C TRP A 186 14.87 -1.44 -6.20
N GLN A 187 15.45 -1.92 -7.29
CA GLN A 187 16.49 -1.21 -8.06
C GLN A 187 15.91 -0.66 -9.35
N MET A 188 16.54 0.34 -9.98
CA MET A 188 16.17 0.76 -11.33
C MET A 188 16.84 -0.15 -12.36
N ASP A 189 16.11 -0.52 -13.42
CA ASP A 189 16.68 -1.16 -14.62
C ASP A 189 17.84 -0.31 -15.18
N GLU A 190 18.88 -0.93 -15.74
CA GLU A 190 20.11 -0.26 -16.21
C GLU A 190 19.83 0.95 -17.12
N LYS A 191 18.85 0.82 -18.03
CA LYS A 191 18.43 1.92 -18.92
C LYS A 191 17.76 3.04 -18.13
N THR A 192 16.93 2.67 -17.16
CA THR A 192 16.23 3.62 -16.27
C THR A 192 17.20 4.35 -15.35
N GLN A 193 18.19 3.66 -14.77
CA GLN A 193 19.29 4.24 -14.00
C GLN A 193 20.11 5.22 -14.85
N THR A 194 20.48 4.84 -16.07
CA THR A 194 21.22 5.71 -17.01
C THR A 194 20.44 6.99 -17.33
N ARG A 195 19.13 6.89 -17.57
CA ARG A 195 18.25 8.06 -17.83
C ARG A 195 18.05 8.93 -16.59
N TYR A 196 18.00 8.32 -15.40
CA TYR A 196 17.91 9.02 -14.13
C TYR A 196 19.18 9.85 -13.86
N GLU A 197 20.36 9.27 -14.07
CA GLU A 197 21.64 9.99 -13.90
C GLU A 197 21.81 11.12 -14.91
N ALA A 198 21.48 10.90 -16.20
CA ALA A 198 21.47 11.96 -17.20
C ALA A 198 20.55 13.13 -16.80
N GLY A 199 19.32 12.84 -16.35
CA GLY A 199 18.40 13.87 -15.87
C GLY A 199 18.85 14.62 -14.61
N LYS A 200 19.70 14.01 -13.78
CA LYS A 200 20.34 14.68 -12.63
C LYS A 200 21.44 15.63 -13.09
N GLN A 201 22.22 15.25 -14.11
CA GLN A 201 23.29 16.07 -14.68
C GLN A 201 22.74 17.24 -15.51
N GLU A 202 21.72 17.00 -16.34
CA GLU A 202 21.07 18.00 -17.18
C GLU A 202 20.02 18.87 -16.43
N GLY A 203 19.70 18.53 -15.19
CA GLY A 203 18.89 19.35 -14.29
C GLY A 203 17.39 19.41 -14.61
N TYR A 204 16.82 18.34 -15.20
CA TYR A 204 15.41 18.28 -15.63
C TYR A 204 14.41 18.66 -14.52
N ILE A 205 14.76 18.37 -13.27
CA ILE A 205 13.96 18.70 -12.08
C ILE A 205 13.58 20.20 -11.97
N SER A 206 14.32 21.08 -12.65
CA SER A 206 14.01 22.52 -12.74
C SER A 206 12.64 22.81 -13.38
N ALA A 207 12.10 21.91 -14.20
CA ALA A 207 10.76 22.03 -14.81
C ALA A 207 9.62 21.43 -13.95
N MET A 208 9.89 21.00 -12.71
CA MET A 208 8.86 20.46 -11.82
C MET A 208 7.91 21.56 -11.29
N GLY A 209 6.62 21.41 -11.57
CA GLY A 209 5.57 22.32 -11.09
C GLY A 209 5.31 22.24 -9.58
N GLU A 210 4.70 23.31 -9.04
CA GLU A 210 4.48 23.48 -7.59
C GLU A 210 3.55 22.42 -6.99
N PHE A 211 2.49 22.03 -7.70
CA PHE A 211 1.59 20.95 -7.26
C PHE A 211 2.34 19.62 -7.07
N HIS A 212 3.20 19.23 -8.03
CA HIS A 212 4.03 18.02 -7.94
C HIS A 212 5.03 18.09 -6.78
N ARG A 213 5.61 19.27 -6.53
CA ARG A 213 6.49 19.51 -5.38
C ARG A 213 5.74 19.31 -4.06
N GLY A 214 4.55 19.89 -3.94
CA GLY A 214 3.69 19.75 -2.77
C GLY A 214 3.28 18.31 -2.51
N TYR A 215 2.82 17.63 -3.58
CA TYR A 215 2.40 16.24 -3.57
C TYR A 215 3.52 15.30 -3.10
N GLU A 216 4.69 15.27 -3.74
CA GLU A 216 5.78 14.37 -3.31
C GLU A 216 6.39 14.77 -1.95
N THR A 217 6.22 16.02 -1.48
CA THR A 217 6.63 16.40 -0.11
C THR A 217 5.64 15.86 0.92
N GLU A 218 4.33 15.95 0.65
CA GLU A 218 3.27 15.40 1.49
C GLU A 218 3.37 13.87 1.58
N GLU A 219 3.61 13.21 0.44
CA GLU A 219 3.74 11.77 0.33
C GLU A 219 4.84 11.18 1.21
N ILE A 220 5.89 11.93 1.57
CA ILE A 220 6.91 11.48 2.54
C ILE A 220 6.28 11.08 3.87
N PHE A 221 5.27 11.83 4.35
CA PHE A 221 4.60 11.58 5.63
C PHE A 221 3.68 10.35 5.57
N HIS A 222 3.17 10.06 4.38
CA HIS A 222 2.29 8.93 4.02
C HIS A 222 3.04 7.61 3.76
N GLU A 223 4.36 7.60 3.89
CA GLU A 223 5.18 6.39 3.81
C GLU A 223 5.18 5.63 5.14
N GLU A 224 5.31 4.30 5.08
CA GLU A 224 5.37 3.43 6.27
C GLU A 224 6.63 3.70 7.13
N ASP A 225 7.73 4.03 6.45
CA ASP A 225 8.96 4.49 7.08
C ASP A 225 9.35 5.85 6.47
N PRO A 226 8.74 6.94 6.96
CA PRO A 226 8.94 8.28 6.39
C PRO A 226 10.38 8.75 6.58
N LEU A 227 11.06 8.27 7.62
CA LEU A 227 12.43 8.61 7.95
C LEU A 227 13.43 7.93 6.99
N ARG A 228 13.21 6.66 6.61
CA ARG A 228 13.95 5.97 5.55
C ARG A 228 13.80 6.67 4.20
N VAL A 229 12.58 7.07 3.84
CA VAL A 229 12.32 7.79 2.58
C VAL A 229 12.97 9.17 2.59
N LEU A 230 12.79 9.96 3.65
CA LEU A 230 13.42 11.27 3.82
C LEU A 230 14.96 11.17 3.70
N ARG A 231 15.59 10.20 4.38
CA ARG A 231 17.05 9.96 4.28
C ARG A 231 17.51 9.62 2.86
N LYS A 232 16.74 8.84 2.07
CA LYS A 232 17.07 8.56 0.66
C LYS A 232 16.91 9.81 -0.21
N LEU A 233 15.85 10.61 0.00
CA LEU A 233 15.65 11.86 -0.73
C LEU A 233 16.73 12.92 -0.39
N GLU A 234 17.19 12.97 0.86
CA GLU A 234 18.36 13.77 1.27
C GLU A 234 19.65 13.30 0.57
N ALA A 235 19.94 11.98 0.61
CA ALA A 235 21.14 11.40 0.01
C ALA A 235 21.18 11.56 -1.52
N GLU A 236 20.02 11.53 -2.19
CA GLU A 236 19.90 11.83 -3.62
C GLU A 236 20.01 13.34 -3.93
N GLY A 237 19.84 14.21 -2.93
CA GLY A 237 19.85 15.68 -3.05
C GLY A 237 18.49 16.34 -3.27
N TRP A 238 17.41 15.55 -3.39
CA TRP A 238 16.08 16.02 -3.81
C TRP A 238 15.37 16.96 -2.85
N MET A 239 15.73 16.97 -1.56
CA MET A 239 15.14 17.91 -0.59
C MET A 239 15.37 19.40 -0.95
N LYS A 240 16.39 19.70 -1.77
CA LYS A 240 16.61 21.04 -2.35
C LYS A 240 15.48 21.47 -3.30
N ASN A 241 14.84 20.52 -3.96
CA ASN A 241 13.76 20.76 -4.92
C ASN A 241 12.37 20.60 -4.30
N LEU A 242 12.24 19.78 -3.25
CA LEU A 242 11.04 19.66 -2.42
C LEU A 242 10.94 20.81 -1.41
N PHE A 243 11.32 20.56 -0.16
CA PHE A 243 11.25 21.52 0.94
C PHE A 243 12.58 21.51 1.72
N PRO A 244 13.53 22.44 1.44
CA PRO A 244 14.91 22.35 1.95
C PRO A 244 15.04 22.40 3.49
N ALA A 245 14.02 22.91 4.17
CA ALA A 245 13.97 22.99 5.62
C ALA A 245 13.49 21.70 6.31
N LEU A 246 12.97 20.71 5.57
CA LEU A 246 12.60 19.38 6.08
C LEU A 246 13.81 18.45 5.96
N SER A 247 14.29 17.89 7.06
CA SER A 247 15.50 17.07 7.11
C SER A 247 15.42 16.00 8.20
N SER A 248 16.00 14.82 7.97
CA SER A 248 16.06 13.75 8.98
C SER A 248 16.85 14.15 10.23
N THR A 249 17.73 15.16 10.13
CA THR A 249 18.45 15.75 11.26
C THR A 249 17.52 16.54 12.19
N LYS A 250 16.45 17.15 11.65
CA LYS A 250 15.44 17.89 12.41
C LYS A 250 14.36 16.97 13.02
N ALA A 251 14.27 15.72 12.60
CA ALA A 251 13.33 14.75 13.14
C ALA A 251 13.68 14.30 14.57
N ASN A 252 12.67 13.81 15.30
CA ASN A 252 12.79 13.10 16.55
C ASN A 252 12.66 11.59 16.31
N VAL A 253 13.80 10.94 16.04
CA VAL A 253 13.89 9.52 15.66
C VAL A 253 13.30 8.60 16.72
N THR A 254 13.62 8.83 17.99
CA THR A 254 13.21 7.96 19.11
C THR A 254 11.71 7.95 19.37
N GLU A 255 11.00 9.06 19.10
CA GLU A 255 9.53 9.07 19.21
C GLU A 255 8.85 8.46 17.97
N LEU A 256 9.45 8.57 16.77
CA LEU A 256 8.99 7.86 15.57
C LEU A 256 9.12 6.33 15.70
N GLU A 257 10.22 5.86 16.29
CA GLU A 257 10.45 4.43 16.56
C GLU A 257 9.36 3.87 17.49
N LYS A 258 9.12 4.52 18.64
CA LYS A 258 8.02 4.18 19.55
C LYS A 258 6.64 4.25 18.90
N LEU A 259 6.41 5.21 17.99
CA LEU A 259 5.14 5.35 17.29
C LEU A 259 4.86 4.15 16.39
N ARG A 260 5.89 3.62 15.72
CA ARG A 260 5.82 2.39 14.93
C ARG A 260 5.65 1.14 15.80
N ASP A 261 6.26 1.09 16.98
CA ASP A 261 6.04 0.00 17.94
C ASP A 261 4.57 -0.05 18.41
N VAL A 262 4.00 1.10 18.79
CA VAL A 262 2.58 1.20 19.21
C VAL A 262 1.63 0.93 18.04
N GLN A 263 1.94 1.42 16.82
CA GLN A 263 1.20 1.07 15.60
C GLN A 263 1.18 -0.44 15.39
N SER A 264 2.33 -1.11 15.52
CA SER A 264 2.44 -2.56 15.33
C SER A 264 1.63 -3.34 16.36
N GLN A 265 1.63 -2.89 17.63
CA GLN A 265 0.81 -3.47 18.70
C GLN A 265 -0.70 -3.30 18.44
N LEU A 266 -1.13 -2.14 17.92
CA LEU A 266 -2.53 -1.89 17.53
C LEU A 266 -2.96 -2.76 16.35
N GLN A 267 -2.10 -2.91 15.34
CA GLN A 267 -2.38 -3.74 14.15
C GLN A 267 -2.54 -5.23 14.50
N ILE A 268 -1.77 -5.75 15.46
CA ILE A 268 -1.94 -7.12 15.99
C ILE A 268 -3.32 -7.32 16.63
N GLN A 269 -3.90 -6.27 17.22
CA GLN A 269 -5.26 -6.29 17.78
C GLN A 269 -6.36 -5.93 16.74
N GLY A 270 -6.01 -5.78 15.47
CA GLY A 270 -6.96 -5.46 14.38
C GLY A 270 -7.28 -3.97 14.20
N ILE A 271 -6.58 -3.07 14.88
CA ILE A 271 -6.73 -1.61 14.72
C ILE A 271 -5.63 -1.11 13.77
N TYR A 272 -6.03 -0.56 12.62
CA TYR A 272 -5.12 -0.16 11.55
C TYR A 272 -5.11 1.38 11.36
N PRO A 273 -4.30 2.14 12.13
CA PRO A 273 -4.25 3.60 12.03
C PRO A 273 -3.37 4.10 10.89
N GLU A 274 -3.78 5.18 10.23
CA GLU A 274 -2.94 5.90 9.26
C GLU A 274 -1.95 6.83 10.00
N THR A 275 -0.66 6.48 9.99
CA THR A 275 0.38 7.16 10.79
C THR A 275 0.73 8.57 10.35
N ALA A 276 0.31 9.01 9.16
CA ALA A 276 0.84 10.22 8.53
C ALA A 276 0.69 11.50 9.36
N ALA A 277 -0.47 11.71 10.00
CA ALA A 277 -0.71 12.87 10.86
C ALA A 277 0.13 12.81 12.16
N ALA A 278 0.32 11.62 12.73
CA ALA A 278 1.13 11.40 13.93
C ALA A 278 2.65 11.44 13.63
N ASN A 279 3.07 11.07 12.42
CA ASN A 279 4.45 11.20 11.94
C ASN A 279 4.87 12.68 11.82
N PHE A 280 3.94 13.57 11.42
CA PHE A 280 4.23 14.98 11.13
C PHE A 280 4.96 15.72 12.27
N PRO A 281 4.43 15.82 13.51
CA PRO A 281 5.08 16.57 14.58
C PRO A 281 6.48 16.06 14.92
N TYR A 282 6.74 14.75 14.80
CA TYR A 282 8.06 14.18 15.07
C TYR A 282 9.05 14.36 13.93
N LEU A 283 8.61 14.34 12.67
CA LEU A 283 9.46 14.68 11.52
C LEU A 283 9.82 16.18 11.51
N THR A 284 8.90 17.05 11.93
CA THR A 284 9.11 18.51 11.99
C THR A 284 9.68 19.01 13.33
N ALA A 285 10.05 18.12 14.26
CA ALA A 285 10.27 18.44 15.68
C ALA A 285 11.27 19.57 15.98
N LYS A 286 12.30 19.77 15.14
CA LYS A 286 13.31 20.85 15.27
C LYS A 286 13.23 21.88 14.14
N MET A 287 12.11 21.98 13.44
CA MET A 287 11.84 23.04 12.47
C MET A 287 11.36 24.31 13.17
N ALA A 288 11.69 25.48 12.64
CA ALA A 288 11.15 26.73 13.16
C ALA A 288 9.64 26.83 12.83
N PRO A 289 8.78 27.39 13.70
CA PRO A 289 7.33 27.41 13.46
C PRO A 289 6.91 28.03 12.12
N LYS A 290 7.66 29.02 11.62
CA LYS A 290 7.46 29.62 10.30
C LYS A 290 7.72 28.62 9.15
N GLU A 291 8.71 27.74 9.28
CA GLU A 291 8.98 26.66 8.32
C GLU A 291 7.84 25.63 8.32
N VAL A 292 7.32 25.26 9.50
CA VAL A 292 6.23 24.29 9.66
C VAL A 292 4.93 24.81 9.02
N THR A 293 4.59 26.08 9.23
CA THR A 293 3.43 26.72 8.57
C THR A 293 3.62 26.84 7.06
N ALA A 294 4.84 27.07 6.57
CA ALA A 294 5.12 27.08 5.13
C ALA A 294 5.03 25.66 4.51
N LEU A 295 5.47 24.62 5.22
CA LEU A 295 5.36 23.23 4.80
C LEU A 295 3.89 22.79 4.66
N LYS A 296 3.04 23.07 5.67
CA LYS A 296 1.59 22.81 5.61
C LYS A 296 0.92 23.47 4.40
N LYS A 297 1.27 24.74 4.14
CA LYS A 297 0.78 25.48 2.97
C LYS A 297 1.27 24.95 1.62
N SER A 298 2.34 24.14 1.59
CA SER A 298 2.83 23.52 0.36
C SER A 298 2.14 22.19 0.01
N PHE A 299 1.42 21.55 0.94
CA PHE A 299 0.80 20.25 0.70
C PHE A 299 -0.35 20.32 -0.32
N ALA A 300 -0.47 19.28 -1.14
CA ALA A 300 -1.45 19.20 -2.21
C ALA A 300 -2.87 18.93 -1.67
N ARG A 301 -2.98 18.13 -0.61
CA ARG A 301 -4.23 17.73 0.04
C ARG A 301 -4.43 18.53 1.32
N GLN A 302 -5.16 19.65 1.26
CA GLN A 302 -5.39 20.49 2.45
C GLN A 302 -6.20 19.77 3.55
N GLY A 303 -6.95 18.72 3.22
CA GLY A 303 -7.52 17.80 4.21
C GLY A 303 -6.47 17.19 5.15
N PHE A 304 -5.29 16.85 4.65
CA PHE A 304 -4.19 16.34 5.49
C PHE A 304 -3.67 17.39 6.48
N VAL A 305 -3.70 18.69 6.11
CA VAL A 305 -3.38 19.78 7.04
C VAL A 305 -4.41 19.84 8.18
N HIS A 306 -5.69 19.71 7.87
CA HIS A 306 -6.75 19.65 8.87
C HIS A 306 -6.64 18.41 9.78
N GLU A 307 -6.20 17.27 9.25
CA GLU A 307 -5.96 16.05 10.04
C GLU A 307 -4.80 16.23 11.04
N ILE A 308 -3.69 16.83 10.60
CA ILE A 308 -2.56 17.18 11.48
C ILE A 308 -3.01 18.15 12.60
N GLU A 309 -3.93 19.06 12.31
CA GLU A 309 -4.41 20.07 13.26
C GLU A 309 -5.49 19.54 14.21
N ALA A 310 -6.35 18.63 13.74
CA ALA A 310 -7.39 17.99 14.55
C ALA A 310 -6.86 16.89 15.47
N LEU A 311 -5.76 16.20 15.09
CA LEU A 311 -5.27 14.99 15.77
C LEU A 311 -5.13 15.15 17.29
N GLU A 312 -4.56 16.27 17.75
CA GLU A 312 -4.40 16.51 19.19
C GLU A 312 -5.73 16.65 19.93
N ASP A 313 -6.72 17.32 19.34
CA ASP A 313 -7.99 17.63 20.01
C ASP A 313 -8.99 16.47 19.93
N GLU A 314 -9.00 15.74 18.80
CA GLU A 314 -9.66 14.43 18.71
C GLU A 314 -9.09 13.45 19.74
N ALA A 315 -7.76 13.42 19.90
CA ALA A 315 -7.11 12.58 20.90
C ALA A 315 -7.39 13.03 22.34
N LYS A 316 -7.48 14.34 22.63
CA LYS A 316 -7.92 14.84 23.95
C LYS A 316 -9.36 14.42 24.25
N ALA A 317 -10.26 14.46 23.27
CA ALA A 317 -11.63 13.99 23.42
C ALA A 317 -11.69 12.46 23.68
N PHE A 318 -10.99 11.66 22.87
CA PHE A 318 -10.89 10.21 23.07
C PHE A 318 -10.26 9.86 24.43
N ALA A 319 -9.20 10.56 24.85
CA ALA A 319 -8.58 10.35 26.16
C ALA A 319 -9.53 10.68 27.34
N ALA A 320 -10.40 11.69 27.20
CA ALA A 320 -11.40 12.03 28.21
C ALA A 320 -12.49 10.94 28.30
N GLU A 321 -12.95 10.40 27.17
CA GLU A 321 -13.92 9.31 27.14
C GLU A 321 -13.33 7.99 27.66
N PHE A 322 -12.13 7.63 27.20
CA PHE A 322 -11.40 6.41 27.57
C PHE A 322 -10.88 6.42 29.02
N SER A 323 -10.73 7.59 29.65
CA SER A 323 -10.51 7.69 31.11
C SER A 323 -11.81 7.80 31.92
N GLY A 324 -12.93 8.18 31.29
CA GLY A 324 -14.23 8.33 31.92
C GLY A 324 -15.01 7.02 32.12
N LYS A 325 -16.29 7.17 32.51
CA LYS A 325 -17.20 6.03 32.78
C LYS A 325 -17.47 5.15 31.55
N GLY A 326 -17.36 5.70 30.34
CA GLY A 326 -17.57 4.99 29.06
C GLY A 326 -16.58 3.86 28.78
N ALA A 327 -15.45 3.82 29.51
CA ALA A 327 -14.48 2.72 29.47
C ALA A 327 -14.19 2.17 30.89
N SER A 328 -15.21 2.11 31.75
CA SER A 328 -15.05 1.73 33.17
C SER A 328 -14.76 0.25 33.40
N SER A 329 -15.26 -0.65 32.55
CA SER A 329 -14.90 -2.07 32.53
C SER A 329 -14.05 -2.42 31.29
N PRO A 330 -13.28 -3.53 31.32
CA PRO A 330 -12.54 -4.02 30.16
C PRO A 330 -13.39 -4.17 28.89
N SER A 331 -14.61 -4.72 28.99
CA SER A 331 -15.47 -4.92 27.83
C SER A 331 -15.90 -3.61 27.16
N HIS A 332 -16.20 -2.58 27.95
CA HIS A 332 -16.52 -1.24 27.46
C HIS A 332 -15.29 -0.54 26.85
N ALA A 333 -14.12 -0.68 27.48
CA ALA A 333 -12.86 -0.15 26.94
C ALA A 333 -12.49 -0.80 25.59
N TRP A 334 -12.68 -2.11 25.44
CA TRP A 334 -12.46 -2.82 24.16
C TRP A 334 -13.41 -2.36 23.07
N LYS A 335 -14.70 -2.19 23.38
CA LYS A 335 -15.72 -1.68 22.43
C LYS A 335 -15.36 -0.28 21.96
N LEU A 336 -15.01 0.62 22.88
CA LEU A 336 -14.61 1.99 22.56
C LEU A 336 -13.35 2.03 21.68
N LEU A 337 -12.38 1.13 21.90
CA LEU A 337 -11.20 0.99 21.03
C LEU A 337 -11.51 0.49 19.60
N HIS A 338 -12.64 -0.19 19.39
CA HIS A 338 -13.05 -0.65 18.05
C HIS A 338 -14.05 0.29 17.36
N SER A 339 -14.71 1.19 18.10
CA SER A 339 -15.61 2.20 17.54
C SER A 339 -14.96 3.58 17.36
N ALA A 340 -13.89 3.90 18.08
CA ALA A 340 -13.19 5.18 17.98
C ALA A 340 -12.26 5.27 16.76
N LYS A 341 -11.89 6.50 16.40
CA LYS A 341 -10.99 6.80 15.27
C LYS A 341 -9.58 6.24 15.52
N PRO A 342 -9.04 5.35 14.65
CA PRO A 342 -7.75 4.70 14.86
C PRO A 342 -6.58 5.66 15.11
N GLU A 343 -6.54 6.79 14.42
CA GLU A 343 -5.46 7.79 14.54
C GLU A 343 -5.43 8.42 15.95
N SER A 344 -6.60 8.67 16.53
CA SER A 344 -6.75 9.20 17.89
C SER A 344 -6.33 8.16 18.94
N ILE A 345 -6.63 6.87 18.69
CA ILE A 345 -6.19 5.76 19.55
C ILE A 345 -4.65 5.67 19.55
N LEU A 346 -4.03 5.68 18.37
CA LEU A 346 -2.57 5.67 18.21
C LEU A 346 -1.91 6.83 18.97
N TRP A 347 -2.43 8.06 18.79
CA TRP A 347 -1.86 9.24 19.44
C TRP A 347 -1.97 9.18 20.97
N VAL A 348 -3.10 8.73 21.53
CA VAL A 348 -3.25 8.60 22.98
C VAL A 348 -2.44 7.44 23.54
N ALA A 349 -2.35 6.31 22.84
CA ALA A 349 -1.53 5.16 23.25
C ALA A 349 -0.04 5.51 23.32
N HIS A 350 0.45 6.37 22.42
CA HIS A 350 1.83 6.85 22.38
C HIS A 350 2.11 7.98 23.39
N THR A 351 1.27 9.02 23.41
CA THR A 351 1.57 10.27 24.13
C THR A 351 1.06 10.34 25.58
N SER A 352 0.09 9.49 25.96
CA SER A 352 -0.56 9.59 27.27
C SER A 352 0.39 9.22 28.41
N LYS A 353 0.49 10.13 29.39
CA LYS A 353 1.21 9.94 30.66
C LYS A 353 0.28 9.59 31.83
N ASN A 354 -1.02 9.39 31.56
CA ASN A 354 -1.99 9.02 32.58
C ASN A 354 -1.91 7.50 32.84
N ALA A 355 -1.45 7.12 34.03
CA ALA A 355 -1.29 5.71 34.43
C ALA A 355 -2.59 4.88 34.28
N GLY A 356 -3.78 5.49 34.47
CA GLY A 356 -5.05 4.81 34.25
C GLY A 356 -5.33 4.48 32.78
N ILE A 357 -4.89 5.35 31.86
CA ILE A 357 -4.97 5.11 30.40
C ILE A 357 -3.91 4.09 29.99
N GLN A 358 -2.68 4.23 30.47
CA GLN A 358 -1.58 3.30 30.18
C GLN A 358 -1.89 1.87 30.66
N ASN A 359 -2.49 1.71 31.84
CA ASN A 359 -2.90 0.40 32.35
C ASN A 359 -4.00 -0.25 31.48
N LYS A 360 -4.96 0.53 30.96
CA LYS A 360 -5.96 0.02 30.01
C LYS A 360 -5.33 -0.42 28.69
N PHE A 361 -4.41 0.36 28.12
CA PHE A 361 -3.68 -0.05 26.92
C PHE A 361 -2.80 -1.29 27.16
N LYS A 362 -2.14 -1.40 28.32
CA LYS A 362 -1.42 -2.61 28.70
C LYS A 362 -2.36 -3.83 28.74
N GLY A 363 -3.51 -3.72 29.41
CA GLY A 363 -4.54 -4.76 29.45
C GLY A 363 -5.03 -5.15 28.06
N PHE A 364 -5.28 -4.17 27.18
CA PHE A 364 -5.62 -4.39 25.77
C PHE A 364 -4.56 -5.17 25.01
N PHE A 365 -3.29 -4.78 25.10
CA PHE A 365 -2.19 -5.42 24.37
C PHE A 365 -1.79 -6.81 24.91
N THR A 366 -2.05 -7.12 26.19
CA THR A 366 -1.69 -8.44 26.77
C THR A 366 -2.90 -9.26 27.21
N GLU A 367 -3.71 -8.78 28.14
CA GLU A 367 -4.72 -9.59 28.84
C GLU A 367 -5.94 -9.89 27.97
N TRP A 368 -6.44 -8.89 27.23
CA TRP A 368 -7.68 -9.01 26.48
C TRP A 368 -7.48 -9.77 25.17
N ALA A 369 -6.26 -9.75 24.62
CA ALA A 369 -5.83 -10.63 23.53
C ALA A 369 -5.91 -12.12 23.94
N HIS A 370 -5.39 -12.46 25.14
CA HIS A 370 -5.49 -13.81 25.68
C HIS A 370 -6.93 -14.21 26.08
N ALA A 371 -7.82 -13.25 26.37
CA ALA A 371 -9.21 -13.57 26.70
C ALA A 371 -9.97 -14.25 25.54
N LYS A 372 -9.66 -13.95 24.27
CA LYS A 372 -10.22 -14.68 23.12
C LYS A 372 -9.75 -16.14 23.03
N GLN A 373 -8.57 -16.46 23.57
CA GLN A 373 -8.04 -17.82 23.64
C GLN A 373 -8.64 -18.65 24.79
N LYS A 374 -9.25 -17.98 25.78
CA LYS A 374 -9.93 -18.60 26.93
C LYS A 374 -11.42 -18.89 26.66
N LEU A 375 -11.92 -18.60 25.45
CA LEU A 375 -13.30 -18.91 25.08
C LEU A 375 -13.54 -20.44 25.15
N PRO A 376 -14.54 -20.91 25.91
CA PRO A 376 -14.67 -22.32 26.22
C PRO A 376 -15.47 -23.02 25.12
N TYR A 377 -14.82 -23.29 23.99
CA TYR A 377 -15.46 -23.94 22.83
C TYR A 377 -15.90 -25.39 23.11
N ALA A 378 -15.17 -26.13 23.98
CA ALA A 378 -15.42 -27.55 24.30
C ALA A 378 -16.75 -27.77 25.04
N LEU A 379 -16.90 -27.35 26.31
CA LEU A 379 -17.68 -26.13 26.52
C LEU A 379 -19.04 -26.03 25.80
N MET A 380 -19.11 -25.05 24.91
CA MET A 380 -20.26 -24.79 24.05
C MET A 380 -20.68 -26.02 23.24
N GLN A 381 -19.73 -26.80 22.71
CA GLN A 381 -20.02 -28.03 21.96
C GLN A 381 -20.66 -29.14 22.81
N GLU A 382 -20.26 -29.33 24.08
CA GLU A 382 -20.95 -30.21 25.05
C GLU A 382 -22.40 -29.76 25.27
N MET A 383 -22.60 -28.45 25.39
CA MET A 383 -23.92 -27.81 25.54
C MET A 383 -24.70 -27.73 24.21
N ARG A 384 -24.25 -28.42 23.14
CA ARG A 384 -24.86 -28.43 21.79
C ARG A 384 -24.90 -27.05 21.10
N ILE A 385 -24.16 -26.08 21.60
CA ILE A 385 -24.03 -24.73 21.05
C ILE A 385 -22.96 -24.77 19.95
N VAL A 386 -23.39 -25.04 18.72
CA VAL A 386 -22.55 -25.23 17.54
C VAL A 386 -22.53 -23.99 16.61
N PRO A 387 -21.50 -23.82 15.76
CA PRO A 387 -21.38 -22.66 14.86
C PRO A 387 -22.57 -22.41 13.92
N ASP A 388 -23.31 -23.47 13.57
CA ASP A 388 -24.47 -23.40 12.67
C ASP A 388 -25.73 -22.77 13.32
N LEU A 389 -25.69 -22.48 14.62
CA LEU A 389 -26.82 -21.86 15.33
C LEU A 389 -26.93 -20.36 14.99
N PRO A 390 -28.15 -19.86 14.69
CA PRO A 390 -28.38 -18.43 14.51
C PRO A 390 -28.05 -17.69 15.81
N GLY A 391 -27.17 -16.68 15.71
CA GLY A 391 -26.70 -15.90 16.86
C GLY A 391 -25.45 -16.45 17.57
N TYR A 392 -24.86 -17.57 17.13
CA TYR A 392 -23.63 -18.13 17.72
C TYR A 392 -22.49 -17.10 17.83
N GLY A 393 -22.28 -16.28 16.80
CA GLY A 393 -21.29 -15.21 16.80
C GLY A 393 -21.56 -14.13 17.86
N GLU A 394 -22.82 -13.69 18.01
CA GLU A 394 -23.19 -12.75 19.06
C GLU A 394 -22.99 -13.33 20.47
N LEU A 395 -23.24 -14.63 20.64
CA LEU A 395 -23.04 -15.32 21.91
C LEU A 395 -21.55 -15.42 22.27
N LEU A 396 -20.68 -15.67 21.28
CA LEU A 396 -19.23 -15.62 21.48
C LEU A 396 -18.77 -14.21 21.89
N ASP A 397 -19.25 -13.15 21.24
CA ASP A 397 -18.91 -11.78 21.62
C ASP A 397 -19.43 -11.42 23.02
N LYS A 398 -20.68 -11.80 23.35
CA LYS A 398 -21.25 -11.61 24.70
C LYS A 398 -20.42 -12.33 25.76
N LEU A 399 -20.12 -13.62 25.57
CA LEU A 399 -19.33 -14.42 26.51
C LEU A 399 -17.89 -13.89 26.62
N PHE A 400 -17.27 -13.46 25.52
CA PHE A 400 -15.97 -12.77 25.52
C PHE A 400 -15.99 -11.51 26.41
N PHE A 401 -17.05 -10.69 26.34
CA PHE A 401 -17.19 -9.51 27.19
C PHE A 401 -17.39 -9.82 28.67
N GLU A 402 -18.23 -10.81 29.02
CA GLU A 402 -18.44 -11.21 30.42
C GLU A 402 -17.19 -11.88 31.03
N LEU A 403 -16.44 -12.64 30.22
CA LEU A 403 -15.14 -13.23 30.56
C LEU A 403 -14.07 -12.14 30.76
N MET A 404 -14.03 -11.13 29.89
CA MET A 404 -13.15 -9.96 30.01
C MET A 404 -13.43 -9.11 31.24
N ASP A 405 -14.70 -8.94 31.61
CA ASP A 405 -15.11 -8.23 32.82
C ASP A 405 -14.91 -9.08 34.10
N GLY A 406 -14.42 -10.33 33.99
CA GLY A 406 -14.06 -11.19 35.11
C GLY A 406 -15.23 -11.88 35.82
N LYS A 407 -16.42 -11.94 35.19
CA LYS A 407 -17.67 -12.45 35.79
C LYS A 407 -17.91 -13.95 35.55
N LEU A 408 -17.11 -14.56 34.68
CA LEU A 408 -17.17 -15.99 34.33
C LEU A 408 -15.79 -16.61 34.64
N GLY A 409 -15.48 -16.78 35.92
CA GLY A 409 -14.18 -17.28 36.38
C GLY A 409 -14.09 -18.80 36.40
N THR A 410 -15.22 -19.48 36.56
CA THR A 410 -15.34 -20.93 36.77
C THR A 410 -16.14 -21.61 35.65
N VAL A 411 -15.92 -22.92 35.49
CA VAL A 411 -16.66 -23.75 34.52
C VAL A 411 -18.16 -23.82 34.87
N GLU A 412 -18.52 -23.68 36.14
CA GLU A 412 -19.91 -23.71 36.62
C GLU A 412 -20.65 -22.41 36.26
N GLU A 413 -20.04 -21.24 36.47
CA GLU A 413 -20.57 -19.95 35.99
C GLU A 413 -20.71 -19.94 34.46
N MET A 414 -19.73 -20.50 33.73
CA MET A 414 -19.80 -20.64 32.27
C MET A 414 -20.95 -21.57 31.82
N LYS A 415 -21.16 -22.70 32.50
CA LYS A 415 -22.29 -23.61 32.23
C LYS A 415 -23.63 -22.90 32.47
N ALA A 416 -23.80 -22.23 33.62
CA ALA A 416 -25.02 -21.48 33.96
C ALA A 416 -25.31 -20.31 33.01
N TYR A 417 -24.27 -19.61 32.51
CA TYR A 417 -24.43 -18.55 31.51
C TYR A 417 -24.82 -19.08 30.12
N LEU A 418 -24.35 -20.28 29.75
CA LEU A 418 -24.63 -20.92 28.46
C LEU A 418 -25.94 -21.70 28.43
N GLU A 419 -26.44 -22.18 29.57
CA GLU A 419 -27.66 -22.99 29.66
C GLU A 419 -28.90 -22.38 28.96
N PRO A 420 -29.20 -21.06 29.07
CA PRO A 420 -30.32 -20.45 28.35
C PRO A 420 -30.18 -20.41 26.82
N TYR A 421 -28.98 -20.68 26.30
CA TYR A 421 -28.67 -20.71 24.86
C TYR A 421 -28.50 -22.14 24.32
N SER A 422 -28.60 -23.15 25.18
CA SER A 422 -28.52 -24.57 24.80
C SER A 422 -29.79 -24.99 24.06
N PRO A 423 -29.69 -25.55 22.83
CA PRO A 423 -30.86 -26.10 22.14
C PRO A 423 -31.52 -27.22 22.97
N PRO A 424 -32.87 -27.29 23.02
CA PRO A 424 -33.57 -28.33 23.75
C PRO A 424 -33.14 -29.72 23.24
N ALA A 425 -32.99 -30.67 24.17
CA ALA A 425 -32.51 -32.00 23.83
C ALA A 425 -33.40 -32.64 22.75
N PRO A 426 -32.82 -33.24 21.69
CA PRO A 426 -33.60 -33.90 20.66
C PRO A 426 -34.47 -35.01 21.28
N PRO A 427 -35.71 -35.22 20.79
CA PRO A 427 -36.59 -36.24 21.35
C PRO A 427 -35.90 -37.61 21.32
N PRO A 428 -36.06 -38.42 22.38
CA PRO A 428 -35.35 -39.70 22.48
C PRO A 428 -35.68 -40.57 21.27
N PRO A 429 -34.70 -41.28 20.68
CA PRO A 429 -34.92 -42.09 19.49
C PRO A 429 -35.99 -43.13 19.78
N VAL A 430 -37.09 -43.09 19.01
CA VAL A 430 -38.22 -44.00 19.20
C VAL A 430 -37.78 -45.40 18.82
N HIS A 431 -37.33 -46.16 19.82
CA HIS A 431 -36.95 -47.56 19.67
C HIS A 431 -38.18 -48.41 19.31
N LEU A 432 -38.47 -48.48 18.01
CA LEU A 432 -39.48 -49.35 17.41
C LEU A 432 -39.15 -50.81 17.73
N ARG A 433 -39.72 -51.31 18.84
CA ARG A 433 -39.59 -52.69 19.29
C ARG A 433 -40.20 -53.63 18.26
N ARG A 434 -39.38 -54.15 17.33
CA ARG A 434 -39.79 -55.25 16.43
C ARG A 434 -40.24 -56.44 17.29
N PRO A 435 -41.42 -57.03 17.05
CA PRO A 435 -41.92 -58.14 17.84
C PRO A 435 -41.03 -59.38 17.64
N ARG A 436 -40.74 -60.07 18.74
CA ARG A 436 -39.80 -61.21 18.77
C ARG A 436 -40.49 -62.48 18.31
N VAL A 437 -40.34 -62.83 17.03
CA VAL A 437 -40.81 -64.14 16.51
C VAL A 437 -40.04 -65.25 17.21
N ALA A 438 -40.76 -66.14 17.90
CA ALA A 438 -40.17 -67.30 18.54
C ALA A 438 -39.84 -68.39 17.50
N LYS A 439 -38.66 -68.99 17.60
CA LYS A 439 -38.34 -70.26 16.93
C LYS A 439 -37.58 -71.17 17.90
N LYS A 440 -37.94 -72.45 17.86
CA LYS A 440 -37.63 -73.46 18.89
C LYS A 440 -36.40 -74.26 18.50
N ASP A 441 -35.57 -74.64 19.47
CA ASP A 441 -34.33 -75.39 19.25
C ASP A 441 -34.53 -76.78 18.64
N ALA A 442 -33.60 -77.17 17.76
CA ALA A 442 -33.35 -78.55 17.35
C ALA A 442 -31.85 -78.72 17.04
N LYS A 443 -31.19 -79.74 17.60
CA LYS A 443 -29.76 -80.01 17.41
C LYS A 443 -29.49 -80.87 16.14
N PRO A 444 -28.25 -80.85 15.60
CA PRO A 444 -27.99 -81.24 14.20
C PRO A 444 -27.57 -82.71 13.99
N ALA A 445 -27.68 -83.15 12.74
CA ALA A 445 -27.03 -84.35 12.19
C ALA A 445 -26.07 -83.99 11.04
N LYS A 446 -25.07 -84.83 10.78
CA LYS A 446 -24.00 -84.59 9.79
C LYS A 446 -24.40 -85.14 8.41
N SER A 447 -23.99 -84.48 7.31
CA SER A 447 -22.87 -84.96 6.45
C SER A 447 -22.78 -84.32 5.05
N ARG A 448 -21.56 -84.44 4.48
CA ARG A 448 -21.13 -84.32 3.06
C ARG A 448 -21.12 -82.95 2.35
N LYS A 449 -20.01 -82.76 1.63
CA LYS A 449 -19.68 -81.71 0.63
C LYS A 449 -20.44 -82.03 -0.70
N LYS A 450 -20.50 -81.20 -1.76
CA LYS A 450 -19.40 -80.42 -2.35
C LYS A 450 -19.89 -79.47 -3.48
N ALA A 451 -19.36 -78.23 -3.50
CA ALA A 451 -19.34 -77.25 -4.62
C ALA A 451 -20.71 -76.66 -5.09
N ALA A 452 -20.81 -75.46 -5.69
CA ALA A 452 -19.80 -74.44 -6.06
C ALA A 452 -20.43 -73.03 -6.19
N VAL A 453 -19.62 -71.94 -6.19
CA VAL A 453 -19.85 -70.64 -6.90
C VAL A 453 -21.06 -69.77 -6.43
N VAL A 454 -20.99 -68.45 -6.22
CA VAL A 454 -19.89 -67.46 -6.16
C VAL A 454 -20.26 -66.24 -5.28
N ASP A 455 -19.23 -65.53 -4.83
CA ASP A 455 -19.10 -64.10 -4.42
C ASP A 455 -20.23 -63.07 -4.71
N THR A 456 -20.37 -61.93 -4.01
CA THR A 456 -19.35 -61.08 -3.31
C THR A 456 -19.99 -60.17 -2.24
N ASN A 457 -19.15 -59.59 -1.37
CA ASN A 457 -19.38 -58.40 -0.50
C ASN A 457 -20.44 -58.52 0.63
N GLY A 458 -20.28 -57.86 1.79
CA GLY A 458 -19.16 -57.01 2.23
C GLY A 458 -19.29 -56.58 3.70
N GLU A 459 -18.17 -56.12 4.26
CA GLU A 459 -17.86 -55.74 5.65
C GLU A 459 -18.73 -54.56 6.20
N ALA A 460 -18.70 -54.16 7.49
CA ALA A 460 -17.76 -54.41 8.58
C ALA A 460 -18.40 -54.18 9.97
N GLU A 461 -17.73 -54.61 11.05
CA GLU A 461 -17.55 -53.78 12.25
C GLU A 461 -16.27 -54.15 13.00
N ALA A 462 -15.86 -53.35 14.00
CA ALA A 462 -14.55 -53.40 14.67
C ALA A 462 -14.61 -54.06 16.07
N VAL A 463 -13.48 -54.06 16.79
CA VAL A 463 -13.30 -53.58 18.20
C VAL A 463 -11.84 -53.85 18.64
N ALA A 464 -11.33 -53.08 19.60
CA ALA A 464 -9.94 -53.14 20.10
C ALA A 464 -9.83 -53.56 21.58
N GLY A 465 -8.62 -53.87 22.08
CA GLY A 465 -8.39 -54.01 23.54
C GLY A 465 -6.98 -54.46 23.97
N ALA A 466 -6.39 -53.74 24.94
CA ALA A 466 -5.19 -54.06 25.75
C ALA A 466 -3.83 -54.26 25.04
N GLY A 467 -2.65 -54.11 25.68
CA GLY A 467 -2.36 -53.55 27.01
C GLY A 467 -0.89 -53.72 27.48
N THR A 468 -0.39 -52.76 28.27
CA THR A 468 0.82 -52.78 29.15
C THR A 468 2.25 -53.04 28.61
N ASN A 469 3.09 -52.00 28.73
CA ASN A 469 4.51 -51.92 29.15
C ASN A 469 5.51 -53.11 29.00
N VAL A 470 6.73 -52.78 28.53
CA VAL A 470 8.03 -52.92 29.28
C VAL A 470 9.17 -52.16 28.56
N VAL A 471 10.24 -51.81 29.29
CA VAL A 471 11.46 -51.03 28.90
C VAL A 471 12.69 -51.86 29.39
N PRO A 472 13.99 -51.68 28.97
CA PRO A 472 14.60 -50.48 28.39
C PRO A 472 15.78 -50.67 27.37
N ALA A 473 16.46 -49.55 27.06
CA ALA A 473 17.90 -49.39 26.72
C ALA A 473 18.48 -50.14 25.50
N SER A 474 19.15 -49.47 24.56
CA SER A 474 20.42 -48.74 24.80
C SER A 474 20.94 -48.09 23.51
N ALA A 475 21.93 -47.20 23.65
CA ALA A 475 22.79 -46.71 22.54
C ALA A 475 24.26 -46.86 22.94
N PRO A 476 25.18 -47.07 21.97
CA PRO A 476 26.19 -46.05 21.73
C PRO A 476 26.51 -45.85 20.22
N ALA A 477 27.49 -44.98 19.91
CA ALA A 477 27.81 -44.51 18.55
C ALA A 477 29.25 -44.89 18.06
N PRO A 478 30.14 -44.01 17.53
CA PRO A 478 30.41 -43.95 16.07
C PRO A 478 31.88 -43.98 15.59
N ALA A 479 32.11 -44.23 14.28
CA ALA A 479 33.38 -44.02 13.52
C ALA A 479 33.08 -43.76 12.02
N LYS A 480 33.64 -42.74 11.31
CA LYS A 480 34.99 -42.58 10.68
C LYS A 480 35.34 -43.70 9.66
N GLY A 481 35.76 -43.51 8.39
CA GLY A 481 36.03 -42.33 7.52
C GLY A 481 37.54 -42.05 7.30
N GLY A 482 38.12 -41.84 6.09
CA GLY A 482 37.61 -41.77 4.69
C GLY A 482 38.74 -41.43 3.66
N VAL A 483 38.41 -40.82 2.49
CA VAL A 483 39.30 -40.26 1.40
C VAL A 483 39.84 -41.24 0.30
N ALA A 484 39.67 -40.91 -1.01
CA ALA A 484 40.52 -41.33 -2.16
C ALA A 484 40.15 -40.58 -3.49
N LYS A 485 40.87 -40.83 -4.62
CA LYS A 485 40.77 -40.12 -5.93
C LYS A 485 40.67 -41.04 -7.16
N ASN A 486 40.15 -40.48 -8.28
CA ASN A 486 40.43 -40.74 -9.72
C ASN A 486 40.51 -42.17 -10.31
N SER A 487 39.79 -42.41 -11.42
CA SER A 487 40.35 -42.85 -12.73
C SER A 487 39.28 -42.96 -13.83
N VAL A 488 39.68 -43.01 -15.13
CA VAL A 488 38.81 -43.03 -16.33
C VAL A 488 39.46 -43.82 -17.48
N PRO A 489 38.70 -44.71 -18.17
CA PRO A 489 38.96 -45.04 -19.59
C PRO A 489 37.68 -45.30 -20.45
N MET A 490 37.71 -45.44 -21.80
CA MET A 490 38.36 -44.60 -22.82
C MET A 490 37.76 -44.82 -24.25
N LYS A 491 37.11 -43.78 -24.82
CA LYS A 491 36.96 -43.45 -26.28
C LYS A 491 36.20 -44.34 -27.29
N SER A 492 35.33 -43.66 -28.05
CA SER A 492 34.94 -43.92 -29.47
C SER A 492 34.09 -42.72 -30.00
N THR A 493 34.15 -42.17 -31.22
CA THR A 493 35.17 -42.07 -32.31
C THR A 493 34.85 -40.81 -33.16
N ALA A 494 35.67 -40.41 -34.15
CA ALA A 494 35.51 -39.22 -35.05
C ALA A 494 36.34 -39.44 -36.36
N PRO A 495 36.46 -38.53 -37.39
CA PRO A 495 36.04 -37.11 -37.57
C PRO A 495 35.01 -36.94 -38.76
N LEU A 496 34.88 -35.93 -39.68
CA LEU A 496 35.71 -34.86 -40.31
C LEU A 496 34.91 -33.63 -40.87
N LYS A 497 35.53 -32.44 -40.79
CA LYS A 497 35.91 -31.44 -41.85
C LYS A 497 35.14 -31.40 -43.23
N VAL A 498 34.93 -30.26 -43.95
CA VAL A 498 35.55 -28.89 -43.91
C VAL A 498 34.81 -27.79 -44.77
N VAL A 499 34.89 -26.50 -44.36
CA VAL A 499 34.90 -25.21 -45.17
C VAL A 499 33.63 -24.64 -45.87
N ALA A 500 33.66 -23.29 -46.04
CA ALA A 500 32.79 -22.34 -46.80
C ALA A 500 33.71 -21.22 -47.39
N PRO A 501 33.32 -20.04 -47.96
CA PRO A 501 32.02 -19.42 -48.29
C PRO A 501 32.00 -18.75 -49.73
N VAL A 502 31.45 -17.53 -49.88
CA VAL A 502 31.50 -16.55 -51.04
C VAL A 502 30.38 -16.67 -52.12
N LYS A 503 30.01 -15.66 -52.96
CA LYS A 503 29.52 -14.24 -52.78
C LYS A 503 29.23 -13.58 -54.18
N THR A 504 28.22 -12.68 -54.29
CA THR A 504 27.93 -11.77 -55.45
C THR A 504 27.48 -12.44 -56.78
N VAL A 505 26.84 -11.82 -57.80
CA VAL A 505 26.61 -10.41 -58.26
C VAL A 505 25.15 -10.21 -58.79
N ALA A 506 24.74 -8.97 -59.11
CA ALA A 506 23.45 -8.52 -59.68
C ALA A 506 23.10 -9.09 -61.10
N ARG A 507 21.98 -8.74 -61.80
CA ARG A 507 21.58 -7.38 -62.28
C ARG A 507 20.30 -7.39 -63.18
N LYS A 508 19.44 -6.34 -63.12
CA LYS A 508 18.51 -5.82 -64.19
C LYS A 508 17.38 -6.77 -64.75
N THR A 509 16.30 -6.34 -65.45
CA THR A 509 15.49 -5.09 -65.53
C THR A 509 14.05 -5.39 -66.07
N GLU A 510 13.13 -4.43 -65.87
CA GLU A 510 12.00 -4.07 -66.78
C GLU A 510 10.71 -4.93 -66.91
N GLU A 511 9.67 -4.23 -67.40
CA GLU A 511 8.24 -4.52 -67.60
C GLU A 511 7.97 -5.15 -69.01
N PRO A 512 6.72 -5.33 -69.59
CA PRO A 512 5.35 -5.00 -69.14
C PRO A 512 4.22 -6.05 -69.46
N ALA A 513 2.95 -5.63 -69.24
CA ALA A 513 1.80 -5.74 -70.18
C ALA A 513 0.67 -6.82 -70.09
N LYS A 514 -0.52 -6.31 -69.69
CA LYS A 514 -1.85 -6.39 -70.36
C LYS A 514 -2.64 -7.72 -70.53
N LYS A 515 -3.89 -7.70 -70.00
CA LYS A 515 -5.21 -7.92 -70.67
C LYS A 515 -6.33 -7.53 -69.66
N SER A 516 -7.18 -6.50 -69.89
CA SER A 516 -8.46 -6.46 -70.65
C SER A 516 -9.57 -7.38 -70.09
N ALA A 517 -10.83 -7.00 -69.86
CA ALA A 517 -11.62 -5.74 -70.01
C ALA A 517 -12.78 -5.74 -68.94
N ALA A 518 -13.82 -4.89 -68.86
CA ALA A 518 -14.45 -3.88 -69.74
C ALA A 518 -15.22 -2.81 -68.88
N VAL A 519 -15.35 -1.53 -69.31
CA VAL A 519 -16.60 -0.83 -69.80
C VAL A 519 -17.69 -0.60 -68.73
N SER A 520 -18.33 0.57 -68.51
CA SER A 520 -18.47 1.89 -69.21
C SER A 520 -18.59 3.04 -68.16
N LYS A 521 -18.04 4.27 -68.33
CA LYS A 521 -18.47 5.43 -69.18
C LYS A 521 -19.84 6.05 -68.79
N THR A 522 -20.04 7.38 -68.67
CA THR A 522 -19.11 8.56 -68.80
C THR A 522 -19.22 9.53 -67.59
N THR A 523 -19.38 10.88 -67.56
CA THR A 523 -19.63 11.98 -68.54
C THR A 523 -19.14 13.35 -67.97
N VAL A 524 -18.95 14.37 -68.82
CA VAL A 524 -18.46 15.78 -68.57
C VAL A 524 -18.94 16.68 -69.75
N PRO A 525 -18.72 18.03 -69.92
CA PRO A 525 -17.66 18.92 -69.34
C PRO A 525 -18.02 20.44 -69.07
N VAL A 526 -17.00 21.27 -68.71
CA VAL A 526 -16.79 22.70 -69.14
C VAL A 526 -17.65 23.82 -68.45
N LYS A 527 -17.24 25.10 -68.22
CA LYS A 527 -16.37 26.08 -68.97
C LYS A 527 -15.79 27.24 -68.11
N GLY A 528 -14.56 27.72 -68.41
CA GLY A 528 -14.02 29.13 -68.33
C GLY A 528 -14.11 29.99 -67.03
N LYS A 529 -13.26 31.01 -66.78
CA LYS A 529 -12.19 31.71 -67.56
C LYS A 529 -11.17 32.43 -66.63
N SER A 530 -10.04 32.88 -67.20
CA SER A 530 -8.93 33.69 -66.62
C SER A 530 -9.17 35.24 -66.79
N VAL A 531 -8.31 36.24 -66.46
CA VAL A 531 -6.82 36.40 -66.43
C VAL A 531 -6.36 37.62 -65.57
N ALA A 532 -5.03 37.76 -65.38
CA ALA A 532 -4.17 38.99 -65.49
C ALA A 532 -3.81 39.83 -64.25
N LYS A 533 -2.65 40.55 -64.16
CA LYS A 533 -1.28 40.43 -64.76
C LYS A 533 -0.31 41.43 -64.05
N ALA A 534 1.00 41.16 -63.98
CA ALA A 534 2.05 42.10 -63.48
C ALA A 534 2.57 43.08 -64.57
N PRO A 535 3.47 44.06 -64.26
CA PRO A 535 4.91 43.87 -64.61
C PRO A 535 6.00 44.72 -63.86
N ALA A 536 7.30 44.40 -64.12
CA ALA A 536 8.48 45.31 -64.26
C ALA A 536 9.08 46.05 -63.02
N LYS A 537 10.33 46.60 -62.96
CA LYS A 537 11.72 46.40 -63.53
C LYS A 537 12.67 47.50 -62.89
N VAL A 538 14.02 47.61 -62.95
CA VAL A 538 15.21 46.82 -63.40
C VAL A 538 16.54 47.45 -62.86
N ALA A 539 17.65 46.68 -62.72
CA ALA A 539 19.09 47.11 -62.71
C ALA A 539 19.63 48.06 -61.58
N ALA A 540 20.94 48.36 -61.43
CA ALA A 540 22.21 47.59 -61.46
C ALA A 540 23.43 48.51 -61.06
N LYS A 541 24.65 47.93 -60.87
CA LYS A 541 25.99 48.60 -60.68
C LYS A 541 26.21 49.40 -59.36
N SER A 542 27.41 49.82 -58.94
CA SER A 542 28.80 49.26 -58.91
C SER A 542 29.77 50.24 -58.17
N VAL A 543 31.05 49.88 -57.92
CA VAL A 543 32.11 50.67 -57.19
C VAL A 543 31.94 50.64 -55.65
N GLY A 544 32.95 50.59 -54.75
CA GLY A 544 34.43 50.48 -54.84
C GLY A 544 35.14 51.47 -53.89
N ALA A 545 36.33 51.26 -53.29
CA ALA A 545 37.25 50.11 -53.19
C ALA A 545 38.36 50.37 -52.10
N LYS A 546 39.35 49.45 -51.93
CA LYS A 546 40.49 49.43 -50.95
C LYS A 546 40.15 48.89 -49.54
N GLY A 547 41.02 48.15 -48.83
CA GLY A 547 42.34 47.58 -49.21
C GLY A 547 43.05 46.79 -48.07
N ALA A 548 44.21 46.19 -48.36
CA ALA A 548 45.12 45.39 -47.48
C ALA A 548 44.55 44.06 -46.90
N ALA A 549 45.11 42.85 -47.15
CA ALA A 549 46.45 42.29 -46.85
C ALA A 549 46.62 41.88 -45.36
N LYS A 550 47.15 40.69 -44.97
CA LYS A 550 48.15 39.80 -45.60
C LYS A 550 48.05 38.32 -45.11
N LYS A 551 48.35 37.36 -46.00
CA LYS A 551 48.96 36.01 -45.81
C LYS A 551 48.61 35.08 -44.62
N ALA A 552 48.25 33.84 -44.97
CA ALA A 552 48.56 32.59 -44.24
C ALA A 552 49.80 31.89 -44.92
N PRO A 553 50.18 30.60 -44.70
CA PRO A 553 49.74 29.60 -43.70
C PRO A 553 50.90 28.76 -43.06
N MET A 554 50.54 27.75 -42.25
CA MET A 554 51.23 26.46 -41.98
C MET A 554 52.72 26.40 -41.55
N LYS A 555 52.99 25.62 -40.49
CA LYS A 555 53.93 24.47 -40.57
C LYS A 555 53.73 23.44 -39.44
N THR A 556 53.94 22.17 -39.77
CA THR A 556 54.00 21.01 -38.86
C THR A 556 55.45 20.53 -38.72
N THR A 557 55.86 20.05 -37.54
CA THR A 557 56.96 19.08 -37.38
C THR A 557 56.94 18.42 -36.01
N SER A 558 57.56 17.24 -35.91
CA SER A 558 57.62 16.38 -34.72
C SER A 558 59.04 16.22 -34.16
N LYS A 559 59.17 15.96 -32.84
CA LYS A 559 59.91 14.80 -32.25
C LYS A 559 59.95 14.84 -30.72
N ALA A 560 60.33 13.72 -30.11
CA ALA A 560 60.43 13.42 -28.67
C ALA A 560 61.94 13.41 -28.23
N PRO A 561 62.45 12.87 -27.06
CA PRO A 561 61.80 11.95 -26.09
C PRO A 561 62.25 11.95 -24.57
N VAL A 562 61.63 11.04 -23.78
CA VAL A 562 62.21 10.17 -22.69
C VAL A 562 62.30 10.61 -21.19
N LYS A 563 61.81 9.70 -20.29
CA LYS A 563 61.94 9.57 -18.79
C LYS A 563 61.27 10.71 -17.95
N LYS A 564 60.73 10.58 -16.72
CA LYS A 564 60.85 9.72 -15.48
C LYS A 564 59.45 9.75 -14.74
N VAL A 565 58.94 8.87 -13.84
CA VAL A 565 59.14 7.45 -13.41
C VAL A 565 57.79 6.79 -13.00
N VAL A 566 57.37 5.74 -13.72
CA VAL A 566 56.81 4.42 -13.33
C VAL A 566 56.26 4.13 -11.88
N LYS A 567 54.94 3.81 -11.80
CA LYS A 567 54.20 2.86 -10.87
C LYS A 567 54.14 3.11 -9.32
N ALA A 568 53.33 2.38 -8.51
CA ALA A 568 51.93 1.88 -8.59
C ALA A 568 51.51 1.01 -7.35
N VAL A 569 50.19 0.79 -7.17
CA VAL A 569 49.52 -0.34 -6.45
C VAL A 569 49.54 -0.38 -4.90
N ALA A 570 48.45 -0.91 -4.31
CA ALA A 570 48.13 -1.02 -2.88
C ALA A 570 48.17 -2.47 -2.32
N LYS A 571 48.09 -2.67 -0.98
CA LYS A 571 47.31 -3.76 -0.30
C LYS A 571 47.43 -3.85 1.25
N LYS A 572 46.28 -4.17 1.88
CA LYS A 572 46.05 -5.03 3.09
C LYS A 572 46.41 -4.55 4.53
N ALA A 573 45.73 -5.22 5.49
CA ALA A 573 45.80 -5.15 6.97
C ALA A 573 46.49 -6.45 7.52
N PRO A 574 46.37 -6.97 8.79
CA PRO A 574 45.57 -6.60 10.00
C PRO A 574 46.33 -6.74 11.37
N VAL A 575 45.63 -6.87 12.54
CA VAL A 575 45.86 -7.78 13.72
C VAL A 575 45.11 -7.30 15.00
N LYS A 576 44.94 -8.17 16.04
CA LYS A 576 44.22 -7.95 17.32
C LYS A 576 45.09 -8.20 18.59
N THR A 577 44.82 -7.50 19.70
CA THR A 577 44.97 -7.93 21.13
C THR A 577 44.15 -6.96 22.01
N VAL A 578 43.14 -7.33 22.82
CA VAL A 578 43.10 -8.12 24.09
C VAL A 578 43.63 -7.38 25.34
N SER A 579 42.72 -7.01 26.26
CA SER A 579 42.90 -7.06 27.75
C SER A 579 41.60 -6.74 28.52
N LYS A 580 41.47 -7.25 29.75
CA LYS A 580 40.36 -7.00 30.71
C LYS A 580 40.90 -6.35 32.00
N LYS A 581 40.11 -5.49 32.66
CA LYS A 581 39.82 -5.56 34.12
C LYS A 581 38.74 -4.55 34.58
N VAL A 582 38.32 -4.68 35.84
CA VAL A 582 37.13 -4.06 36.50
C VAL A 582 37.51 -3.85 37.99
N PRO A 583 36.62 -3.34 38.87
CA PRO A 583 36.24 -1.95 39.16
C PRO A 583 36.99 -1.33 40.38
N GLY A 584 36.63 -0.10 40.78
CA GLY A 584 36.99 0.49 42.09
C GLY A 584 35.83 1.25 42.75
N LYS A 585 35.64 1.07 44.07
CA LYS A 585 34.67 1.80 44.93
C LYS A 585 35.40 2.73 45.89
N ALA A 586 34.96 3.99 46.00
CA ALA A 586 35.09 4.85 47.20
C ALA A 586 34.33 6.19 46.97
N ALA A 587 34.07 7.06 47.96
CA ALA A 587 33.53 6.90 49.32
C ALA A 587 33.25 8.31 49.91
N ALA A 588 32.26 8.42 50.81
CA ALA A 588 31.62 9.65 51.29
C ALA A 588 32.46 10.79 51.94
N LYS A 589 31.89 12.01 51.89
CA LYS A 589 31.86 13.12 52.91
C LYS A 589 30.84 14.17 52.39
N ALA A 590 29.82 14.68 53.12
CA ALA A 590 29.81 15.51 54.34
C ALA A 590 30.52 16.87 54.14
N SER A 591 29.98 18.06 54.44
CA SER A 591 28.68 18.54 55.01
C SER A 591 28.43 20.02 54.56
N VAL A 592 27.35 20.77 54.86
CA VAL A 592 27.03 21.52 56.12
C VAL A 592 25.62 22.20 56.05
N LYS A 593 25.07 22.53 57.23
CA LYS A 593 23.78 23.11 57.66
C LYS A 593 23.24 24.45 57.04
N LYS A 594 21.89 24.58 57.08
CA LYS A 594 21.03 25.79 57.28
C LYS A 594 21.05 26.89 56.19
N HIS A 595 19.96 27.63 55.89
CA HIS A 595 18.86 28.16 56.72
C HIS A 595 17.49 28.25 55.99
N ALA A 596 16.41 28.42 56.75
CA ALA A 596 15.13 29.00 56.31
C ALA A 596 14.81 30.27 57.14
N PRO A 597 13.92 31.17 56.66
CA PRO A 597 12.54 31.18 57.18
C PRO A 597 11.46 31.46 56.11
N ALA A 598 10.17 31.48 56.52
CA ALA A 598 8.99 31.63 55.66
C ALA A 598 8.10 32.83 56.06
N LYS A 599 7.12 33.22 55.21
CA LYS A 599 5.72 33.57 55.59
C LYS A 599 4.83 34.08 54.43
N LYS A 600 3.51 34.09 54.68
CA LYS A 600 2.36 34.58 53.87
C LYS A 600 2.04 33.70 52.64
N ALA A 601 0.94 32.94 52.54
CA ALA A 601 -0.46 33.00 53.00
C ALA A 601 -1.44 33.71 52.05
N ALA A 602 -2.63 33.11 51.86
CA ALA A 602 -3.67 33.49 50.91
C ALA A 602 -4.64 34.57 51.47
N PRO A 603 -5.63 35.00 50.66
CA PRO A 603 -7.01 34.70 51.04
C PRO A 603 -7.89 34.18 49.88
N ALA A 604 -9.15 33.87 50.16
CA ALA A 604 -10.10 33.28 49.21
C ALA A 604 -11.46 34.01 49.16
N LYS A 605 -12.16 33.83 48.04
CA LYS A 605 -13.62 33.93 47.79
C LYS A 605 -14.47 34.88 48.66
N LYS A 606 -15.19 35.79 47.98
CA LYS A 606 -16.66 35.92 48.12
C LYS A 606 -17.27 36.51 46.84
N ALA A 607 -18.59 36.38 46.67
CA ALA A 607 -19.30 36.73 45.44
C ALA A 607 -20.48 37.69 45.71
N ALA A 608 -20.89 38.42 44.68
CA ALA A 608 -22.14 39.19 44.63
C ALA A 608 -22.67 39.25 43.18
N VAL A 609 -23.98 39.45 43.02
CA VAL A 609 -24.71 39.27 41.74
C VAL A 609 -25.19 40.61 41.19
N LYS A 610 -25.25 40.75 39.85
CA LYS A 610 -26.18 41.65 39.12
C LYS A 610 -26.44 41.14 37.69
N HIS A 611 -27.62 41.43 37.15
CA HIS A 611 -28.16 40.83 35.91
C HIS A 611 -27.64 41.45 34.60
N PRO A 612 -27.58 40.67 33.50
CA PRO A 612 -27.77 41.16 32.13
C PRO A 612 -29.26 41.04 31.66
N PRO A 613 -29.74 41.90 30.74
CA PRO A 613 -31.13 41.89 30.24
C PRO A 613 -31.35 40.94 29.04
N ALA A 614 -32.62 40.71 28.70
CA ALA A 614 -33.06 39.81 27.61
C ALA A 614 -33.61 40.54 26.36
N LYS A 615 -33.90 39.76 25.29
CA LYS A 615 -34.47 40.11 23.95
C LYS A 615 -33.39 40.58 22.93
N LYS A 616 -33.21 39.97 21.75
CA LYS A 616 -34.18 39.56 20.71
C LYS A 616 -33.62 38.45 19.80
N ALA A 617 -34.50 37.78 19.04
CA ALA A 617 -34.13 36.90 17.93
C ALA A 617 -34.70 37.42 16.58
N PRO A 618 -34.03 37.13 15.45
CA PRO A 618 -34.67 36.99 14.13
C PRO A 618 -34.47 35.54 13.61
N ALA A 619 -35.53 34.77 13.38
CA ALA A 619 -36.48 34.84 12.25
C ALA A 619 -36.04 33.99 11.04
N LYS A 620 -36.71 32.84 10.85
CA LYS A 620 -36.51 31.93 9.70
C LYS A 620 -37.11 32.56 8.44
N LYS A 621 -36.39 32.55 7.30
CA LYS A 621 -37.00 32.77 5.99
C LYS A 621 -37.74 31.50 5.55
N ALA A 622 -39.02 31.62 5.21
CA ALA A 622 -39.81 30.58 4.57
C ALA A 622 -40.23 31.04 3.18
N VAL A 623 -39.90 30.27 2.15
CA VAL A 623 -40.42 30.47 0.79
C VAL A 623 -41.60 29.51 0.62
N LYS A 624 -42.80 30.05 0.35
CA LYS A 624 -43.96 29.26 -0.06
C LYS A 624 -44.08 29.32 -1.58
N THR A 625 -43.94 28.18 -2.23
CA THR A 625 -44.54 27.92 -3.55
C THR A 625 -45.76 27.02 -3.35
N ALA A 626 -46.86 27.31 -4.05
CA ALA A 626 -48.13 26.62 -3.88
C ALA A 626 -48.42 25.69 -5.07
N PRO A 627 -48.91 24.47 -4.85
CA PRO A 627 -49.58 23.67 -5.86
C PRO A 627 -51.09 23.65 -5.63
N LYS A 628 -51.89 23.88 -6.69
CA LYS A 628 -53.30 23.48 -6.69
C LYS A 628 -53.69 22.84 -8.03
N LYS A 629 -54.03 21.56 -7.93
CA LYS A 629 -54.59 20.62 -8.92
C LYS A 629 -55.21 21.23 -10.19
N ARG A 630 -54.84 20.64 -11.34
CA ARG A 630 -55.86 20.02 -12.20
C ARG A 630 -56.15 18.62 -11.63
N ARG A 631 -57.44 18.32 -11.44
CA ARG A 631 -58.03 17.07 -10.92
C ARG A 631 -57.22 16.37 -9.83
#